data_AF-A0A7C3KW11-F1
#
_entry.id   AF-A0A7C3KW11-F1
#
_cell.length_a   1.000
_cell.length_b   1.000
_cell.length_c   1.000
_cell.angle_alpha   90.00
_cell.angle_beta   90.00
_cell.angle_gamma   90.00
#
_symmetry.space_group_name_H-M   'P 1'
#
loop_
_entity.id
_entity.type
_entity.pdbx_description
1 polymer ?
#
loop_
_entity_poly.entity_id
_entity_poly.type
_entity_poly.pdbx_seq_one_letter_code
_entity_poly.pdbx_strand_id
1 'polypeptide(L)'
;MTRFISVRKIISRVPIPDSAFDFTVALVLALLLAGCAARKPVEQRDATYPPRPAPGAAITPSVPEPEYDPMADVPGDRPLSPVQQGSIERIDCMSGKENVHARIAFEARGGQVLSFAYYSKWKPRTCSLDFERDAYGTKWRLTPDGATRVHTPQGRFLIRARPDAYIFEFERVQRRQFCGMPGEINGTMTVKRGTRKPECSVVGVLDANDEYLDGLYSSK
;
A
#
# COMPACT_ATOMS: atom_id res chain seq x y z
N MET A 1 31.68 -7.62 7.46
CA MET A 1 30.73 -8.38 6.61
C MET A 1 29.36 -8.38 7.29
N THR A 2 28.54 -7.37 7.01
CA THR A 2 27.24 -7.17 7.67
C THR A 2 26.16 -7.81 6.79
N ARG A 3 25.51 -8.87 7.29
CA ARG A 3 24.42 -9.53 6.58
C ARG A 3 23.21 -8.57 6.53
N PHE A 4 22.89 -8.05 5.34
CA PHE A 4 21.62 -7.39 5.07
C PHE A 4 20.50 -8.42 5.27
N ILE A 5 19.76 -8.31 6.37
CA ILE A 5 18.50 -9.03 6.53
C ILE A 5 17.49 -8.24 5.71
N SER A 6 17.23 -8.73 4.49
CA SER A 6 16.19 -8.18 3.62
C SER A 6 14.87 -8.07 4.39
N VAL A 7 14.27 -6.87 4.38
CA VAL A 7 12.92 -6.59 4.93
C VAL A 7 11.87 -7.53 4.33
N ARG A 8 12.12 -8.11 3.15
CA ARG A 8 11.31 -9.20 2.57
C ARG A 8 11.11 -10.38 3.53
N LYS A 9 12.05 -10.63 4.45
CA LYS A 9 11.97 -11.75 5.41
C LYS A 9 11.07 -11.47 6.61
N ILE A 10 10.69 -10.22 6.85
CA ILE A 10 9.80 -9.85 7.97
C ILE A 10 8.34 -10.26 7.68
N ILE A 11 7.93 -10.31 6.41
CA ILE A 11 6.56 -10.66 6.03
C ILE A 11 6.33 -12.20 6.01
N SER A 12 7.36 -13.04 6.01
CA SER A 12 7.24 -14.50 5.88
C SER A 12 7.37 -15.31 7.17
N ARG A 13 7.23 -14.71 8.36
CA ARG A 13 7.30 -15.46 9.63
C ARG A 13 6.03 -15.28 10.47
N VAL A 14 4.92 -15.80 9.96
CA VAL A 14 3.84 -16.26 10.83
C VAL A 14 4.22 -17.68 11.26
N PRO A 15 4.49 -17.94 12.55
CA PRO A 15 4.65 -19.31 13.02
C PRO A 15 3.31 -20.03 12.88
N ILE A 16 3.28 -21.04 12.03
CA ILE A 16 2.21 -22.04 12.03
C ILE A 16 2.42 -22.81 13.35
N PRO A 17 1.45 -22.83 14.29
CA PRO A 17 1.57 -23.68 15.46
C PRO A 17 1.54 -25.13 15.01
N ASP A 18 2.65 -25.84 15.25
CA ASP A 18 2.74 -27.29 15.19
C ASP A 18 1.91 -27.89 16.34
N SER A 19 0.58 -27.90 16.20
CA SER A 19 -0.28 -28.71 17.03
C SER A 19 -0.34 -30.11 16.44
N ALA A 20 0.42 -31.01 17.05
CA ALA A 20 0.28 -32.45 16.92
C ALA A 20 -1.17 -32.85 17.24
N PHE A 21 -1.87 -33.33 16.21
CA PHE A 21 -3.09 -34.12 16.37
C PHE A 21 -2.81 -35.51 15.80
N ASP A 22 -2.29 -36.36 16.68
CA ASP A 22 -2.46 -37.81 16.55
C ASP A 22 -3.94 -38.11 16.80
N PHE A 23 -4.68 -38.45 15.75
CA PHE A 23 -5.89 -39.26 15.89
C PHE A 23 -5.92 -40.32 14.80
N THR A 24 -5.68 -41.53 15.27
CA THR A 24 -5.76 -42.81 14.60
C THR A 24 -7.23 -43.18 14.34
N VAL A 25 -7.46 -43.88 13.21
CA VAL A 25 -8.59 -44.79 12.90
C VAL A 25 -9.95 -44.14 12.60
N ALA A 26 -10.41 -44.25 11.34
CA ALA A 26 -11.44 -45.22 10.96
C ALA A 26 -11.99 -44.97 9.55
N LEU A 27 -11.88 -46.02 8.74
CA LEU A 27 -12.53 -46.29 7.49
C LEU A 27 -14.07 -46.13 7.58
N VAL A 28 -14.69 -45.22 6.81
CA VAL A 28 -16.11 -45.35 6.39
C VAL A 28 -16.23 -45.04 4.90
N LEU A 29 -16.48 -46.12 4.17
CA LEU A 29 -17.23 -46.27 2.93
C LEU A 29 -17.91 -45.01 2.35
N ALA A 30 -17.62 -44.79 1.05
CA ALA A 30 -18.59 -44.70 -0.04
C ALA A 30 -19.95 -44.04 0.25
N LEU A 31 -20.25 -42.94 -0.44
CA LEU A 31 -21.51 -42.73 -1.19
C LEU A 31 -21.56 -41.31 -1.80
N LEU A 32 -22.17 -41.25 -2.99
CA LEU A 32 -22.71 -40.05 -3.69
C LEU A 32 -21.83 -39.38 -4.76
N LEU A 33 -21.80 -40.08 -5.89
CA LEU A 33 -22.12 -39.55 -7.22
C LEU A 33 -23.19 -38.42 -7.22
N ALA A 34 -23.08 -37.60 -8.27
CA ALA A 34 -24.13 -36.75 -8.87
C ALA A 34 -24.37 -35.38 -8.22
N GLY A 35 -23.73 -34.37 -8.82
CA GLY A 35 -24.03 -32.97 -8.61
C GLY A 35 -23.54 -32.09 -9.77
N CYS A 36 -23.73 -32.51 -11.02
CA CYS A 36 -23.58 -31.63 -12.17
C CYS A 36 -24.71 -30.58 -12.15
N ALA A 37 -24.57 -29.55 -11.32
CA ALA A 37 -25.44 -28.38 -11.38
C ALA A 37 -25.17 -27.67 -12.71
N ALA A 38 -26.17 -27.71 -13.60
CA ALA A 38 -26.20 -26.99 -14.85
C ALA A 38 -25.86 -25.50 -14.59
N ARG A 39 -24.73 -25.05 -15.14
CA ARG A 39 -24.39 -23.63 -15.19
C ARG A 39 -25.46 -22.94 -16.05
N LYS A 40 -26.22 -22.02 -15.45
CA LYS A 40 -27.11 -21.14 -16.19
C LYS A 40 -26.30 -20.38 -17.25
N PRO A 41 -26.83 -20.21 -18.48
CA PRO A 41 -26.21 -19.37 -19.48
C PRO A 41 -26.02 -17.97 -18.89
N VAL A 42 -24.81 -17.45 -18.97
CA VAL A 42 -24.52 -16.04 -18.67
C VAL A 42 -25.23 -15.25 -19.76
N GLU A 43 -26.26 -14.51 -19.35
CA GLU A 43 -26.96 -13.55 -20.20
C GLU A 43 -25.96 -12.46 -20.60
N GLN A 44 -25.49 -12.55 -21.83
CA GLN A 44 -24.59 -11.60 -22.46
C GLN A 44 -25.37 -10.30 -22.64
N ARG A 45 -25.29 -9.41 -21.64
CA ARG A 45 -25.81 -8.06 -21.75
C ARG A 45 -25.12 -7.40 -22.94
N ASP A 46 -25.93 -7.04 -23.93
CA ASP A 46 -25.50 -6.22 -25.06
C ASP A 46 -24.75 -5.01 -24.53
N ALA A 47 -23.48 -4.91 -24.90
CA ALA A 47 -22.67 -3.73 -24.68
C ALA A 47 -23.37 -2.58 -25.39
N THR A 48 -24.15 -1.81 -24.63
CA THR A 48 -24.70 -0.54 -25.10
C THR A 48 -23.50 0.36 -25.31
N TYR A 49 -23.02 0.42 -26.55
CA TYR A 49 -21.96 1.33 -26.93
C TYR A 49 -22.40 2.75 -26.55
N PRO A 50 -21.56 3.52 -25.84
CA PRO A 50 -21.88 4.92 -25.59
C PRO A 50 -22.16 5.60 -26.94
N PRO A 51 -23.19 6.45 -27.02
CA PRO A 51 -23.54 7.13 -28.25
C PRO A 51 -22.31 7.85 -28.80
N ARG A 52 -22.01 7.60 -30.08
CA ARG A 52 -20.93 8.28 -30.79
C ARG A 52 -21.12 9.80 -30.61
N PRO A 53 -20.11 10.53 -30.09
CA PRO A 53 -20.24 11.97 -29.91
C PRO A 53 -20.57 12.63 -31.25
N ALA A 54 -21.48 13.60 -31.22
CA ALA A 54 -21.95 14.30 -32.40
C ALA A 54 -20.75 14.92 -33.16
N PRO A 55 -20.69 14.76 -34.49
CA PRO A 55 -19.65 15.37 -35.29
C PRO A 55 -19.81 16.90 -35.22
N GLY A 56 -18.88 17.57 -34.53
CA GLY A 56 -18.89 19.03 -34.39
C GLY A 56 -18.66 19.58 -32.98
N ALA A 57 -18.51 18.73 -31.96
CA ALA A 57 -18.05 19.21 -30.66
C ALA A 57 -16.61 19.75 -30.79
N ALA A 58 -16.46 21.07 -30.75
CA ALA A 58 -15.17 21.74 -30.75
C ALA A 58 -14.35 21.22 -29.56
N ILE A 59 -13.26 20.52 -29.85
CA ILE A 59 -12.28 20.09 -28.85
C ILE A 59 -11.62 21.36 -28.36
N THR A 60 -12.05 21.88 -27.21
CA THR A 60 -11.33 22.96 -26.52
C THR A 60 -9.89 22.48 -26.31
N PRO A 61 -8.87 23.18 -26.82
CA PRO A 61 -7.49 22.78 -26.60
C PRO A 61 -7.23 22.73 -25.10
N SER A 62 -7.05 21.54 -24.54
CA SER A 62 -6.64 21.40 -23.15
C SER A 62 -5.23 21.97 -23.04
N VAL A 63 -5.06 23.03 -22.27
CA VAL A 63 -3.73 23.53 -21.89
C VAL A 63 -2.95 22.33 -21.33
N PRO A 64 -1.78 21.97 -21.88
CA PRO A 64 -1.01 20.85 -21.36
C PRO A 64 -0.69 21.13 -19.90
N GLU A 65 -1.17 20.25 -19.01
CA GLU A 65 -0.79 20.32 -17.60
C GLU A 65 0.73 20.22 -17.49
N PRO A 66 1.36 21.02 -16.61
CA PRO A 66 2.79 20.93 -16.41
C PRO A 66 3.18 19.50 -16.02
N GLU A 67 4.17 18.95 -16.72
CA GLU A 67 4.69 17.61 -16.46
C GLU A 67 5.21 17.54 -15.02
N TYR A 68 4.59 16.70 -14.19
CA TYR A 68 4.96 16.53 -12.79
C TYR A 68 6.10 15.52 -12.67
N ASP A 69 7.30 16.00 -12.32
CA ASP A 69 8.43 15.12 -11.96
C ASP A 69 8.42 14.82 -10.44
N PRO A 70 8.12 13.57 -10.02
CA PRO A 70 8.11 13.21 -8.61
C PRO A 70 9.51 13.22 -7.98
N MET A 71 10.57 13.11 -8.78
CA MET A 71 11.98 13.05 -8.36
C MET A 71 12.70 14.40 -8.35
N ALA A 72 12.02 15.47 -8.76
CA ALA A 72 12.53 16.83 -8.70
C ALA A 72 12.83 17.25 -7.25
N ASP A 73 13.96 17.94 -7.05
CA ASP A 73 14.32 18.51 -5.77
C ASP A 73 13.35 19.65 -5.40
N VAL A 74 12.94 19.72 -4.14
CA VAL A 74 12.02 20.76 -3.65
C VAL A 74 12.81 21.83 -2.91
N PRO A 75 12.60 23.13 -3.18
CA PRO A 75 13.30 24.20 -2.48
C PRO A 75 13.17 24.10 -0.95
N GLY A 76 14.30 24.25 -0.25
CA GLY A 76 14.37 24.17 1.21
C GLY A 76 14.64 22.76 1.77
N ASP A 77 14.48 21.72 0.95
CA ASP A 77 14.87 20.38 1.33
C ASP A 77 16.40 20.26 1.45
N ARG A 78 16.84 19.52 2.46
CA ARG A 78 18.26 19.29 2.77
C ARG A 78 18.57 17.81 2.87
N PRO A 79 19.82 17.36 2.66
CA PRO A 79 20.20 15.98 2.89
C PRO A 79 19.90 15.54 4.33
N LEU A 80 19.48 14.29 4.52
CA LEU A 80 19.30 13.73 5.86
C LEU A 80 20.65 13.65 6.59
N SER A 81 20.65 13.94 7.88
CA SER A 81 21.81 13.69 8.74
C SER A 81 22.14 12.20 8.79
N PRO A 82 23.40 11.83 9.08
CA PRO A 82 23.78 10.45 9.32
C PRO A 82 22.87 9.80 10.37
N VAL A 83 22.57 8.52 10.17
CA VAL A 83 21.73 7.74 11.10
C VAL A 83 22.41 7.71 12.46
N GLN A 84 21.69 8.16 13.49
CA GLN A 84 22.19 8.14 14.86
C GLN A 84 22.39 6.70 15.35
N GLN A 85 23.36 6.49 16.23
CA GLN A 85 23.55 5.20 16.90
C GLN A 85 22.41 4.96 17.90
N GLY A 86 22.01 3.71 18.08
CA GLY A 86 20.94 3.34 19.01
C GLY A 86 20.27 2.01 18.67
N SER A 87 19.27 1.65 19.47
CA SER A 87 18.44 0.47 19.24
C SER A 87 17.59 0.63 17.97
N ILE A 88 17.46 -0.47 17.21
CA ILE A 88 16.55 -0.53 16.06
C ILE A 88 15.14 -0.79 16.59
N GLU A 89 14.22 0.11 16.28
CA GLU A 89 12.78 -0.06 16.43
C GLU A 89 12.26 -0.79 15.19
N ARG A 90 11.66 -1.97 15.39
CA ARG A 90 10.96 -2.70 14.33
C ARG A 90 9.47 -2.66 14.61
N ILE A 91 8.72 -2.06 13.71
CA ILE A 91 7.28 -1.86 13.88
C ILE A 91 6.56 -2.50 12.71
N ASP A 92 5.47 -3.19 13.00
CA ASP A 92 4.58 -3.83 12.02
C ASP A 92 3.14 -3.65 12.50
N CYS A 93 2.35 -2.90 11.75
CA CYS A 93 0.99 -2.57 12.12
C CYS A 93 0.02 -2.68 10.95
N MET A 94 -1.20 -3.15 11.25
CA MET A 94 -2.29 -3.27 10.31
C MET A 94 -3.55 -2.58 10.84
N SER A 95 -4.26 -1.87 9.96
CA SER A 95 -5.56 -1.26 10.20
C SER A 95 -6.57 -1.76 9.15
N GLY A 96 -7.77 -2.14 9.60
CA GLY A 96 -8.86 -2.63 8.75
C GLY A 96 -9.22 -4.10 8.97
N LYS A 97 -9.94 -4.69 7.99
CA LYS A 97 -10.45 -6.07 8.00
C LYS A 97 -9.81 -6.90 6.88
N GLU A 98 -10.03 -8.21 6.89
CA GLU A 98 -9.39 -9.17 5.95
C GLU A 98 -9.48 -8.78 4.46
N ASN A 99 -10.57 -8.13 4.05
CA ASN A 99 -10.84 -7.78 2.65
C ASN A 99 -10.52 -6.32 2.30
N VAL A 100 -10.39 -5.46 3.32
CA VAL A 100 -10.15 -4.02 3.19
C VAL A 100 -9.24 -3.60 4.35
N HIS A 101 -7.93 -3.55 4.11
CA HIS A 101 -6.95 -3.14 5.12
C HIS A 101 -5.72 -2.51 4.50
N ALA A 102 -5.00 -1.77 5.34
CA ALA A 102 -3.65 -1.29 5.09
C ALA A 102 -2.73 -1.75 6.22
N ARG A 103 -1.50 -2.10 5.87
CA ARG A 103 -0.44 -2.57 6.74
C ARG A 103 0.83 -1.79 6.40
N ILE A 104 1.58 -1.42 7.43
CA ILE A 104 2.89 -0.82 7.29
C ILE A 104 3.86 -1.53 8.24
N ALA A 105 5.04 -1.83 7.73
CA ALA A 105 6.14 -2.33 8.52
C ALA A 105 7.39 -1.49 8.25
N PHE A 106 8.14 -1.12 9.26
CA PHE A 106 9.31 -0.26 9.09
C PHE A 106 10.37 -0.49 10.17
N GLU A 107 11.61 -0.16 9.82
CA GLU A 107 12.72 -0.08 10.76
C GLU A 107 13.07 1.39 11.00
N ALA A 108 13.16 1.79 12.26
CA ALA A 108 13.62 3.12 12.65
C ALA A 108 14.78 3.02 13.64
N ARG A 109 15.66 4.02 13.63
CA ARG A 109 16.76 4.15 14.60
C ARG A 109 16.92 5.61 14.99
N GLY A 110 16.89 5.89 16.29
CA GLY A 110 17.00 7.27 16.80
C GLY A 110 15.89 8.18 16.25
N GLY A 111 14.68 7.65 16.05
CA GLY A 111 13.56 8.38 15.44
C GLY A 111 13.64 8.58 13.93
N GLN A 112 14.71 8.15 13.25
CA GLN A 112 14.80 8.20 11.79
C GLN A 112 14.35 6.86 11.19
N VAL A 113 13.41 6.89 10.26
CA VAL A 113 13.01 5.70 9.49
C VAL A 113 14.11 5.36 8.48
N LEU A 114 14.52 4.09 8.46
CA LEU A 114 15.58 3.57 7.59
C LEU A 114 15.00 2.82 6.39
N SER A 115 13.89 2.13 6.59
CA SER A 115 13.17 1.41 5.55
C SER A 115 11.71 1.27 5.96
N PHE A 116 10.81 1.23 4.99
CA PHE A 116 9.41 0.91 5.23
C PHE A 116 8.83 0.11 4.07
N ALA A 117 7.87 -0.74 4.40
CA ALA A 117 7.05 -1.49 3.48
C ALA A 117 5.58 -1.18 3.77
N TYR A 118 4.84 -0.82 2.74
CA TYR A 118 3.41 -0.60 2.77
C TYR A 118 2.71 -1.70 1.99
N TYR A 119 1.63 -2.23 2.56
CA TYR A 119 0.75 -3.17 1.90
C TYR A 119 -0.70 -2.73 2.10
N SER A 120 -1.49 -2.76 1.04
CA SER A 120 -2.95 -2.64 1.17
C SER A 120 -3.66 -3.69 0.38
N LYS A 121 -4.85 -4.03 0.85
CA LYS A 121 -5.75 -4.95 0.21
C LYS A 121 -7.13 -4.34 0.18
N TRP A 122 -7.68 -4.31 -1.02
CA TRP A 122 -9.08 -4.03 -1.28
C TRP A 122 -9.55 -5.09 -2.27
N LYS A 123 -10.12 -6.19 -1.78
CA LYS A 123 -10.43 -7.35 -2.65
C LYS A 123 -11.19 -6.91 -3.91
N PRO A 124 -10.78 -7.39 -5.10
CA PRO A 124 -9.77 -8.44 -5.34
C PRO A 124 -8.32 -7.92 -5.43
N ARG A 125 -8.11 -6.63 -5.23
CA ARG A 125 -6.84 -5.94 -5.51
C ARG A 125 -5.94 -5.83 -4.29
N THR A 126 -4.64 -5.77 -4.55
CA THR A 126 -3.61 -5.59 -3.54
C THR A 126 -2.56 -4.61 -4.04
N CYS A 127 -1.99 -3.83 -3.13
CA CYS A 127 -0.84 -2.99 -3.41
C CYS A 127 0.29 -3.30 -2.45
N SER A 128 1.52 -3.34 -2.94
CA SER A 128 2.72 -3.45 -2.12
C SER A 128 3.80 -2.48 -2.59
N LEU A 129 4.37 -1.74 -1.66
CA LEU A 129 5.48 -0.82 -1.89
C LEU A 129 6.55 -1.08 -0.82
N ASP A 130 7.82 -1.03 -1.18
CA ASP A 130 8.94 -1.14 -0.24
C ASP A 130 10.06 -0.18 -0.63
N PHE A 131 10.52 0.58 0.36
CA PHE A 131 11.58 1.56 0.17
C PHE A 131 12.60 1.46 1.30
N GLU A 132 13.86 1.61 0.93
CA GLU A 132 15.00 1.62 1.84
C GLU A 132 15.80 2.89 1.58
N ARG A 133 16.30 3.49 2.66
CA ARG A 133 17.14 4.67 2.60
C ARG A 133 18.41 4.35 1.82
N ASP A 134 18.83 5.31 0.98
CA ASP A 134 20.00 5.20 0.10
C ASP A 134 19.90 4.08 -0.96
N ALA A 135 18.73 3.46 -1.14
CA ALA A 135 18.48 2.51 -2.22
C ALA A 135 18.33 3.23 -3.57
N TYR A 136 18.71 2.54 -4.65
CA TYR A 136 18.58 3.04 -6.01
C TYR A 136 17.14 3.44 -6.33
N GLY A 137 16.98 4.59 -6.98
CA GLY A 137 15.66 5.10 -7.36
C GLY A 137 14.87 5.75 -6.21
N THR A 138 15.49 5.99 -5.05
CA THR A 138 14.87 6.78 -3.98
C THR A 138 15.75 7.96 -3.60
N LYS A 139 15.15 9.11 -3.25
CA LYS A 139 15.86 10.24 -2.63
C LYS A 139 15.19 10.59 -1.32
N TRP A 140 15.96 10.62 -0.24
CA TRP A 140 15.46 10.94 1.09
C TRP A 140 15.99 12.30 1.51
N ARG A 141 15.09 13.23 1.85
CA ARG A 141 15.41 14.62 2.21
C ARG A 141 14.75 15.00 3.53
N LEU A 142 15.41 15.87 4.28
CA LEU A 142 14.83 16.54 5.44
C LEU A 142 14.16 17.83 4.96
N THR A 143 12.87 17.97 5.24
CA THR A 143 12.09 19.16 4.91
C THR A 143 12.36 20.29 5.94
N PRO A 144 11.99 21.54 5.64
CA PRO A 144 12.13 22.66 6.58
C PRO A 144 11.38 22.45 7.91
N ASP A 145 10.23 21.78 7.88
CA ASP A 145 9.41 21.45 9.05
C ASP A 145 9.84 20.17 9.78
N GLY A 146 10.98 19.58 9.40
CA GLY A 146 11.59 18.45 10.09
C GLY A 146 11.04 17.06 9.72
N ALA A 147 10.14 16.97 8.73
CA ALA A 147 9.72 15.70 8.16
C ALA A 147 10.79 15.12 7.24
N THR A 148 10.76 13.80 7.05
CA THR A 148 11.56 13.12 6.03
C THR A 148 10.71 12.94 4.78
N ARG A 149 11.06 13.64 3.70
CA ARG A 149 10.47 13.45 2.37
C ARG A 149 11.20 12.33 1.63
N VAL A 150 10.46 11.34 1.16
CA VAL A 150 10.95 10.26 0.32
C VAL A 150 10.41 10.46 -1.09
N HIS A 151 11.29 10.76 -2.03
CA HIS A 151 10.98 10.84 -3.45
C HIS A 151 11.18 9.48 -4.09
N THR A 152 10.20 9.06 -4.88
CA THR A 152 10.26 7.86 -5.69
C THR A 152 9.68 8.14 -7.08
N PRO A 153 9.97 7.35 -8.11
CA PRO A 153 9.36 7.52 -9.43
C PRO A 153 7.84 7.41 -9.41
N GLN A 154 7.27 6.85 -8.34
CA GLN A 154 5.84 6.63 -8.19
C GLN A 154 5.14 7.79 -7.50
N GLY A 155 5.85 8.64 -6.76
CA GLY A 155 5.24 9.69 -5.96
C GLY A 155 6.12 10.11 -4.79
N ARG A 156 5.52 10.73 -3.79
CA ARG A 156 6.23 11.24 -2.62
C ARG A 156 5.59 10.73 -1.33
N PHE A 157 6.43 10.58 -0.32
CA PHE A 157 6.00 10.24 1.03
C PHE A 157 6.58 11.27 2.00
N LEU A 158 5.79 11.74 2.96
CA LEU A 158 6.30 12.49 4.10
C LEU A 158 6.22 11.62 5.35
N ILE A 159 7.35 11.50 6.05
CA ILE A 159 7.47 10.72 7.27
C ILE A 159 7.77 11.68 8.41
N ARG A 160 6.84 11.79 9.37
CA ARG A 160 7.04 12.59 10.59
C ARG A 160 7.25 11.66 11.76
N ALA A 161 8.42 11.75 12.38
CA ALA A 161 8.71 11.08 13.63
C ALA A 161 8.39 12.01 14.80
N ARG A 162 7.49 11.57 15.68
CA ARG A 162 7.16 12.22 16.95
C ARG A 162 7.59 11.32 18.10
N PRO A 163 7.70 11.83 19.34
CA PRO A 163 8.00 11.00 20.50
C PRO A 163 7.02 9.84 20.68
N ASP A 164 5.75 10.05 20.34
CA ASP A 164 4.62 9.16 20.58
C ASP A 164 4.04 8.52 19.30
N ALA A 165 4.51 8.90 18.10
CA ALA A 165 3.96 8.40 16.85
C ALA A 165 4.94 8.48 15.67
N TYR A 166 4.69 7.67 14.64
CA TYR A 166 5.19 7.85 13.29
C TYR A 166 4.00 8.13 12.37
N ILE A 167 4.09 9.16 11.54
CA ILE A 167 3.04 9.56 10.61
C ILE A 167 3.60 9.45 9.19
N PHE A 168 2.95 8.65 8.36
CA PHE A 168 3.29 8.46 6.95
C PHE A 168 2.20 9.10 6.11
N GLU A 169 2.53 10.16 5.39
CA GLU A 169 1.64 10.83 4.45
C GLU A 169 2.02 10.42 3.03
N PHE A 170 1.02 9.97 2.26
CA PHE A 170 1.15 9.52 0.88
C PHE A 170 0.70 10.67 -0.02
N GLU A 171 1.59 11.13 -0.90
CA GLU A 171 1.34 12.25 -1.80
C GLU A 171 1.49 11.79 -3.25
N ARG A 172 0.37 11.64 -3.95
CA ARG A 172 0.29 11.31 -5.38
C ARG A 172 1.07 10.04 -5.73
N VAL A 173 0.96 9.01 -4.90
CA VAL A 173 1.68 7.75 -5.10
C VAL A 173 0.91 6.89 -6.10
N GLN A 174 1.44 6.75 -7.31
CA GLN A 174 0.79 6.03 -8.40
C GLN A 174 0.54 4.56 -8.08
N ARG A 175 -0.71 4.12 -8.26
CA ARG A 175 -1.12 2.72 -8.05
C ARG A 175 -0.71 1.79 -9.20
N ARG A 176 -0.49 2.32 -10.41
CA ARG A 176 -0.45 1.50 -11.63
C ARG A 176 0.67 0.47 -11.66
N GLN A 177 1.90 0.88 -11.38
CA GLN A 177 3.07 -0.01 -11.51
C GLN A 177 3.13 -1.10 -10.42
N PHE A 178 2.58 -0.84 -9.23
CA PHE A 178 2.80 -1.69 -8.05
C PHE A 178 1.53 -2.31 -7.47
N CYS A 179 0.39 -1.65 -7.67
CA CYS A 179 -0.90 -2.13 -7.22
C CYS A 179 -1.72 -2.77 -8.36
N GLY A 180 -1.30 -2.64 -9.63
CA GLY A 180 -2.04 -3.15 -10.78
C GLY A 180 -3.42 -2.49 -10.95
N MET A 181 -3.57 -1.25 -10.48
CA MET A 181 -4.80 -0.45 -10.56
C MET A 181 -4.46 0.98 -11.01
N PRO A 182 -5.32 1.65 -11.78
CA PRO A 182 -5.18 3.08 -12.00
C PRO A 182 -5.37 3.88 -10.70
N GLY A 183 -5.06 5.17 -10.76
CA GLY A 183 -5.23 6.11 -9.65
C GLY A 183 -3.98 6.30 -8.79
N GLU A 184 -4.17 7.05 -7.71
CA GLU A 184 -3.13 7.46 -6.77
C GLU A 184 -3.52 7.06 -5.34
N ILE A 185 -2.52 6.80 -4.49
CA ILE A 185 -2.68 6.69 -3.05
C ILE A 185 -2.42 8.08 -2.48
N ASN A 186 -3.43 8.62 -1.82
CA ASN A 186 -3.37 9.86 -1.07
C ASN A 186 -3.90 9.58 0.34
N GLY A 187 -3.31 10.20 1.36
CA GLY A 187 -3.79 10.07 2.73
C GLY A 187 -2.68 9.84 3.74
N THR A 188 -3.07 9.39 4.93
CA THR A 188 -2.16 9.28 6.07
C THR A 188 -2.33 7.95 6.78
N MET A 189 -1.21 7.36 7.18
CA MET A 189 -1.15 6.23 8.10
C MET A 189 -0.36 6.66 9.35
N THR A 190 -1.02 6.64 10.49
CA THR A 190 -0.42 7.01 11.78
C THR A 190 -0.18 5.75 12.61
N VAL A 191 1.03 5.58 13.13
CA VAL A 191 1.44 4.45 13.96
C VAL A 191 1.84 4.97 15.34
N LYS A 192 1.11 4.59 16.38
CA LYS A 192 1.41 4.99 17.76
C LYS A 192 2.64 4.24 18.28
N ARG A 193 3.51 4.95 19.00
CA ARG A 193 4.70 4.43 19.69
C ARG A 193 4.39 4.15 21.16
N GLY A 194 5.27 3.37 21.81
CA GLY A 194 5.20 3.13 23.25
C GLY A 194 4.14 2.12 23.70
N THR A 195 3.33 1.58 22.80
CA THR A 195 2.43 0.45 23.09
C THR A 195 3.15 -0.88 22.90
N ARG A 196 2.83 -1.89 23.73
CA ARG A 196 3.40 -3.25 23.57
C ARG A 196 3.05 -3.87 22.21
N LYS A 197 1.89 -3.51 21.68
CA LYS A 197 1.42 -3.87 20.34
C LYS A 197 1.24 -2.57 19.56
N PRO A 198 1.93 -2.38 18.42
CA PRO A 198 1.78 -1.17 17.64
C PRO A 198 0.34 -1.03 17.16
N GLU A 199 -0.24 0.14 17.40
CA GLU A 199 -1.57 0.51 16.93
C GLU A 199 -1.42 1.48 15.77
N CYS A 200 -2.27 1.36 14.75
CA CYS A 200 -2.27 2.26 13.63
C CYS A 200 -3.68 2.60 13.18
N SER A 201 -3.79 3.78 12.59
CA SER A 201 -5.00 4.31 12.00
C SER A 201 -4.68 4.81 10.60
N VAL A 202 -5.69 4.78 9.74
CA VAL A 202 -5.58 5.15 8.32
C VAL A 202 -6.68 6.14 7.99
N VAL A 203 -6.35 7.14 7.19
CA VAL A 203 -7.27 8.14 6.65
C VAL A 203 -6.91 8.36 5.18
N GLY A 204 -7.86 8.31 4.24
CA GLY A 204 -7.62 8.57 2.81
C GLY A 204 -6.97 7.41 2.05
N VAL A 205 -6.05 6.69 2.68
CA VAL A 205 -5.22 5.65 2.03
C VAL A 205 -6.06 4.50 1.45
N LEU A 206 -7.18 4.20 2.09
CA LEU A 206 -8.14 3.17 1.69
C LEU A 206 -9.37 3.76 1.00
N ASP A 207 -9.36 5.03 0.60
CA ASP A 207 -10.50 5.62 -0.10
C ASP A 207 -10.45 5.19 -1.58
N ALA A 208 -11.62 4.82 -2.11
CA ALA A 208 -11.77 4.49 -3.53
C ALA A 208 -11.79 5.80 -4.29
N ASN A 209 -10.61 6.37 -4.55
CA ASN A 209 -10.48 7.35 -5.64
C ASN A 209 -10.45 6.62 -6.99
N ASP A 210 -11.32 5.63 -7.17
CA ASP A 210 -11.41 4.82 -8.37
C ASP A 210 -12.87 4.87 -8.86
N GLU A 211 -13.13 5.75 -9.82
CA GLU A 211 -14.42 5.88 -10.51
C GLU A 211 -14.94 4.52 -11.02
N TYR A 212 -14.04 3.57 -11.32
CA TYR A 212 -14.42 2.22 -11.72
C TYR A 212 -15.10 1.44 -10.59
N LEU A 213 -14.60 1.56 -9.36
CA LEU A 213 -15.21 0.90 -8.19
C LEU A 213 -16.49 1.60 -7.77
N ASP A 214 -16.53 2.93 -7.81
CA ASP A 214 -17.75 3.68 -7.55
C ASP A 214 -18.86 3.29 -8.54
N GLY A 215 -18.54 3.09 -9.82
CA GLY A 215 -19.50 2.57 -10.81
C GLY A 215 -19.97 1.13 -10.52
N LEU A 216 -19.08 0.26 -10.03
CA LEU A 216 -19.41 -1.13 -9.70
C LEU A 216 -20.24 -1.30 -8.42
N TYR A 217 -20.05 -0.41 -7.44
CA TYR A 217 -20.71 -0.52 -6.13
C TYR A 217 -21.89 0.44 -5.96
N SER A 218 -21.95 1.55 -6.70
CA SER A 218 -23.12 2.45 -6.72
C SER A 218 -24.26 1.95 -7.63
N SER A 219 -24.07 0.85 -8.35
CA SER A 219 -25.07 0.23 -9.23
C SER A 219 -25.90 -0.88 -8.56
N LYS A 220 -25.89 -0.95 -7.22
CA LYS A 220 -26.76 -1.80 -6.41
C LYS A 220 -27.67 -0.97 -5.52
#